data_AF-A0A430F4D9-F1
#
_entry.id   AF-A0A430F4D9-F1
#
_cell.length_a   1.000
_cell.length_b   1.000
_cell.length_c   1.000
_cell.angle_alpha   90.00
_cell.angle_beta   90.00
_cell.angle_gamma   90.00
#
_symmetry.space_group_name_H-M   'P 1'
#
loop_
_entity.id
_entity.type
_entity.pdbx_description
1 polymer ?
#
loop_
_entity_poly.entity_id
_entity_poly.type
_entity_poly.pdbx_seq_one_letter_code
_entity_poly.pdbx_strand_id
1 'polypeptide(L)'
;MSNPSKAKGTRFESAVCDYLRWALDDERIQRLTLHGSKDVGDIGNIYFCGAPVVIECKATRTPNWRKHWAECEVEMGNRDTEFGWVIRKRPGLGMDTRDKVGKHLAYTRKQTYFQMCDMAGGIDLDHLTEKIPRNPLLIGLPVEQLALLLNHMQPLGPEEET
;
A
#
# COMPACT_ATOMS: atom_id res chain seq x y z
N MET A 1 -21.32 -20.33 -6.42
CA MET A 1 -21.50 -18.89 -6.12
C MET A 1 -20.29 -18.39 -5.35
N SER A 2 -19.57 -17.38 -5.84
CA SER A 2 -18.43 -16.78 -5.13
C SER A 2 -18.93 -15.99 -3.91
N ASN A 3 -18.21 -16.07 -2.79
CA ASN A 3 -18.54 -15.25 -1.61
C ASN A 3 -18.32 -13.77 -1.97
N PRO A 4 -19.35 -12.89 -1.91
CA PRO A 4 -19.24 -11.49 -2.31
C PRO A 4 -18.14 -10.71 -1.59
N SER A 5 -17.79 -11.11 -0.35
CA SER A 5 -16.69 -10.49 0.38
C SER A 5 -15.33 -10.84 -0.23
N LYS A 6 -15.16 -12.08 -0.70
CA LYS A 6 -13.93 -12.51 -1.38
C LYS A 6 -13.79 -11.80 -2.73
N ALA A 7 -14.88 -11.70 -3.49
CA ALA A 7 -14.88 -10.98 -4.77
C ALA A 7 -14.52 -9.48 -4.61
N LYS A 8 -15.00 -8.83 -3.54
CA LYS A 8 -14.64 -7.43 -3.22
C LYS A 8 -13.16 -7.27 -2.87
N GLY A 9 -12.59 -8.20 -2.09
CA GLY A 9 -11.15 -8.22 -1.78
C GLY A 9 -10.31 -8.37 -3.05
N THR A 10 -10.57 -9.42 -3.82
CA THR A 10 -9.87 -9.70 -5.09
C THR A 10 -9.92 -8.52 -6.05
N ARG A 11 -11.09 -7.89 -6.22
CA ARG A 11 -11.22 -6.72 -7.10
C ARG A 11 -10.37 -5.55 -6.60
N PHE A 12 -10.32 -5.34 -5.28
CA PHE A 12 -9.55 -4.26 -4.68
C PHE A 12 -8.05 -4.48 -4.81
N GLU A 13 -7.57 -5.69 -4.50
CA GLU A 13 -6.19 -6.10 -4.73
C GLU A 13 -5.78 -5.91 -6.20
N SER A 14 -6.65 -6.30 -7.15
CA SER A 14 -6.40 -6.08 -8.59
C SER A 14 -6.28 -4.59 -8.93
N ALA A 15 -7.19 -3.74 -8.45
CA ALA A 15 -7.12 -2.31 -8.73
C ALA A 15 -5.86 -1.65 -8.14
N VAL A 16 -5.42 -2.05 -6.94
CA VAL A 16 -4.19 -1.53 -6.33
C VAL A 16 -2.96 -2.05 -7.06
N CYS A 17 -2.93 -3.33 -7.45
CA CYS A 17 -1.85 -3.93 -8.23
C CYS A 17 -1.67 -3.23 -9.57
N ASP A 18 -2.76 -3.03 -10.32
CA ASP A 18 -2.73 -2.35 -11.62
C ASP A 18 -2.34 -0.88 -11.48
N TYR A 19 -2.77 -0.22 -10.39
CA TYR A 19 -2.35 1.15 -10.08
C TYR A 19 -0.86 1.24 -9.79
N LEU A 20 -0.31 0.37 -8.93
CA LEU A 20 1.11 0.39 -8.59
C LEU A 20 2.01 0.00 -9.76
N ARG A 21 1.57 -0.96 -10.60
CA ARG A 21 2.24 -1.32 -11.85
C ARG A 21 2.42 -0.10 -12.75
N TRP A 22 1.34 0.64 -12.97
CA TRP A 22 1.39 1.89 -13.74
C TRP A 22 2.21 2.96 -13.02
N ALA A 23 1.96 3.21 -11.75
CA ALA A 23 2.55 4.33 -11.02
C ALA A 23 4.07 4.23 -10.89
N LEU A 24 4.60 3.01 -10.79
CA LEU A 24 6.03 2.73 -10.68
C LEU A 24 6.66 2.31 -12.03
N ASP A 25 5.87 2.34 -13.11
CA ASP A 25 6.26 1.87 -14.45
C ASP A 25 6.98 0.50 -14.42
N ASP A 26 6.44 -0.44 -13.64
CA ASP A 26 7.08 -1.75 -13.42
C ASP A 26 6.09 -2.91 -13.63
N GLU A 27 6.08 -3.45 -14.85
CA GLU A 27 5.26 -4.59 -15.28
C GLU A 27 5.48 -5.88 -14.47
N ARG A 28 6.57 -5.97 -13.68
CA ARG A 28 6.84 -7.14 -12.83
C ARG A 28 5.96 -7.15 -11.57
N ILE A 29 5.34 -6.03 -11.21
CA ILE A 29 4.43 -5.93 -10.07
C ILE A 29 3.23 -6.84 -10.31
N GLN A 30 2.92 -7.70 -9.34
CA GLN A 30 1.87 -8.70 -9.48
C GLN A 30 1.18 -9.00 -8.15
N ARG A 31 -0.05 -9.52 -8.22
CA ARG A 31 -0.71 -10.08 -7.04
C ARG A 31 -0.07 -11.40 -6.67
N LEU A 32 0.19 -11.60 -5.39
CA LEU A 32 0.71 -12.84 -4.87
C LEU A 32 -0.44 -13.80 -4.53
N THR A 33 -0.18 -15.09 -4.64
CA THR A 33 -1.10 -16.13 -4.17
C THR A 33 -0.88 -16.36 -2.69
N LEU A 34 -1.96 -16.48 -1.92
CA LEU A 34 -1.91 -16.75 -0.48
C LEU A 34 -1.41 -18.20 -0.23
N HIS A 35 -0.39 -18.32 0.60
CA HIS A 35 0.20 -19.52 1.18
C HIS A 35 -0.03 -19.64 2.70
N GLY A 36 -0.87 -18.77 3.30
CA GLY A 36 -1.25 -18.85 4.71
C GLY A 36 -0.18 -18.25 5.62
N SER A 37 0.42 -19.04 6.51
CA SER A 37 1.40 -18.49 7.48
C SER A 37 2.71 -18.01 6.86
N LYS A 38 2.94 -18.30 5.57
CA LYS A 38 4.12 -17.89 4.79
C LYS A 38 3.83 -16.73 3.85
N ASP A 39 2.71 -16.05 4.05
CA ASP A 39 2.34 -14.89 3.23
C ASP A 39 3.37 -13.77 3.41
N VAL A 40 3.62 -13.05 2.33
CA VAL A 40 4.61 -11.96 2.23
C VAL A 40 3.96 -10.70 1.66
N GLY A 41 2.64 -10.57 1.85
CA GLY A 41 1.77 -9.53 1.31
C GLY A 41 0.92 -9.97 0.12
N ASP A 42 -0.04 -9.12 -0.23
CA ASP A 42 -0.97 -9.31 -1.36
C ASP A 42 -0.35 -8.89 -2.71
N ILE A 43 0.58 -7.93 -2.71
CA ILE A 43 1.21 -7.40 -3.92
C ILE A 43 2.72 -7.54 -3.80
N GLY A 44 3.32 -8.20 -4.79
CA GLY A 44 4.75 -8.51 -4.83
C GLY A 44 5.53 -7.64 -5.80
N ASN A 45 6.85 -7.82 -5.74
CA ASN A 45 7.85 -7.10 -6.55
C ASN A 45 7.85 -5.57 -6.35
N ILE A 46 7.47 -5.11 -5.16
CA ILE A 46 7.65 -3.71 -4.74
C ILE A 46 8.94 -3.60 -3.94
N TYR A 47 9.76 -2.60 -4.28
CA TYR A 47 11.03 -2.32 -3.62
C TYR A 47 11.16 -0.82 -3.34
N PHE A 48 11.86 -0.48 -2.27
CA PHE A 48 12.24 0.89 -1.94
C PHE A 48 13.72 0.91 -1.55
N CYS A 49 14.53 1.70 -2.26
CA CYS A 49 15.99 1.72 -2.09
C CYS A 49 16.63 0.30 -2.11
N GLY A 50 16.12 -0.60 -2.94
CA GLY A 50 16.59 -1.99 -3.06
C GLY A 50 16.07 -2.98 -2.00
N ALA A 51 15.37 -2.52 -0.96
CA ALA A 51 14.75 -3.38 0.04
C ALA A 51 13.30 -3.75 -0.36
N PRO A 52 12.84 -5.00 -0.11
CA PRO A 52 11.46 -5.39 -0.40
C PRO A 52 10.46 -4.56 0.42
N VAL A 53 9.28 -4.29 -0.13
CA VAL A 53 8.17 -3.65 0.60
C VAL A 53 6.98 -4.59 0.61
N VAL A 54 6.46 -4.90 1.80
CA VAL A 54 5.21 -5.66 1.96
C VAL A 54 4.02 -4.73 1.74
N ILE A 55 3.10 -5.12 0.86
CA ILE A 55 1.85 -4.41 0.60
C ILE A 55 0.69 -5.34 0.88
N GLU A 56 -0.15 -4.97 1.84
CA GLU A 56 -1.31 -5.73 2.28
C GLU A 56 -2.61 -4.96 2.01
N CYS A 57 -3.61 -5.56 1.38
CA CYS A 57 -4.84 -4.90 0.92
C CYS A 57 -6.06 -5.26 1.77
N LYS A 58 -6.77 -4.24 2.28
CA LYS A 58 -7.99 -4.44 3.09
C LYS A 58 -9.21 -3.72 2.53
N ALA A 59 -10.14 -4.49 1.99
CA ALA A 59 -11.44 -4.02 1.49
C ALA A 59 -12.58 -4.17 2.53
N THR A 60 -12.33 -3.83 3.79
CA THR A 60 -13.29 -3.96 4.89
C THR A 60 -14.10 -2.68 5.14
N ARG A 61 -15.41 -2.82 5.39
CA ARG A 61 -16.28 -1.66 5.70
C ARG A 61 -15.85 -0.96 6.99
N THR A 62 -15.69 -1.75 8.06
CA THR A 62 -15.24 -1.26 9.38
C THR A 62 -13.73 -1.47 9.50
N PRO A 63 -12.94 -0.43 9.81
CA PRO A 63 -11.51 -0.59 9.97
C PRO A 63 -11.16 -1.43 11.21
N ASN A 64 -10.16 -2.31 11.07
CA ASN A 64 -9.51 -2.99 12.19
C ASN A 64 -7.99 -2.78 12.12
N TRP A 65 -7.57 -1.54 12.39
CA TRP A 65 -6.20 -1.06 12.20
C TRP A 65 -5.15 -1.94 12.87
N ARG A 66 -5.35 -2.31 14.15
CA ARG A 66 -4.39 -3.13 14.92
C ARG A 66 -4.24 -4.52 14.33
N LYS A 67 -5.36 -5.17 14.02
CA LYS A 67 -5.34 -6.52 13.47
C LYS A 67 -4.65 -6.55 12.11
N HIS A 68 -5.04 -5.64 11.22
CA HIS A 68 -4.48 -5.60 9.87
C HIS A 68 -3.01 -5.19 9.86
N TRP A 69 -2.60 -4.30 10.76
CA TRP A 69 -1.19 -4.00 10.93
C TRP A 69 -0.39 -5.19 11.49
N ALA A 70 -0.93 -5.92 12.47
CA ALA A 70 -0.27 -7.12 13.01
C ALA A 70 -0.13 -8.23 11.95
N GLU A 71 -1.10 -8.38 11.05
CA GLU A 71 -1.01 -9.26 9.88
C GLU A 71 0.17 -8.84 8.99
N CYS A 72 0.27 -7.55 8.65
CA CYS A 72 1.38 -7.00 7.86
C CYS A 72 2.75 -7.16 8.55
N GLU A 73 2.84 -6.97 9.88
CA GLU A 73 4.08 -7.20 10.65
C GLU A 73 4.58 -8.65 10.54
N VAL A 74 3.66 -9.64 10.51
CA VAL A 74 4.03 -11.05 10.31
C VAL A 74 4.58 -11.28 8.91
N GLU A 75 3.93 -10.71 7.89
CA GLU A 75 4.36 -10.82 6.49
C GLU A 75 5.70 -10.14 6.24
N MET A 76 5.94 -8.99 6.88
CA MET A 76 7.25 -8.32 6.90
C MET A 76 8.34 -9.24 7.47
N GLY A 77 8.04 -9.94 8.57
CA GLY A 77 8.96 -10.94 9.14
C GLY A 77 9.21 -12.12 8.20
N ASN A 78 8.19 -12.60 7.49
CA ASN A 78 8.34 -13.66 6.49
C ASN A 78 9.17 -13.21 5.28
N ARG A 79 9.12 -11.92 4.94
CA ARG A 79 9.78 -11.33 3.77
C ARG A 79 11.16 -10.76 4.08
N ASP A 80 11.55 -10.73 5.35
CA ASP A 80 12.79 -10.16 5.88
C ASP A 80 12.96 -8.68 5.49
N THR A 81 11.97 -7.85 5.86
CA THR A 81 11.98 -6.41 5.59
C THR A 81 11.36 -5.59 6.73
N GLU A 82 11.80 -4.34 6.85
CA GLU A 82 11.24 -3.33 7.76
C GLU A 82 10.19 -2.44 7.09
N PHE A 83 10.00 -2.59 5.78
CA PHE A 83 9.04 -1.79 5.01
C PHE A 83 7.75 -2.57 4.77
N GLY A 84 6.66 -2.10 5.39
CA GLY A 84 5.33 -2.65 5.18
C GLY A 84 4.25 -1.58 5.21
N TRP A 85 3.25 -1.74 4.34
CA TRP A 85 2.10 -0.84 4.25
C TRP A 85 0.82 -1.63 4.11
N VAL A 86 -0.21 -1.19 4.83
CA VAL A 86 -1.57 -1.67 4.60
C VAL A 86 -2.32 -0.64 3.78
N ILE A 87 -2.83 -1.05 2.61
CA ILE A 87 -3.70 -0.26 1.76
C ILE A 87 -5.14 -0.63 2.08
N ARG A 88 -5.87 0.31 2.67
CA ARG A 88 -7.29 0.16 3.01
C ARG A 88 -8.17 0.89 2.01
N LYS A 89 -9.19 0.18 1.53
CA LYS A 89 -10.26 0.79 0.75
C LYS A 89 -11.05 1.79 1.60
N ARG A 90 -11.12 3.04 1.16
CA ARG A 90 -12.01 4.04 1.80
C ARG A 90 -13.49 3.72 1.49
N PRO A 91 -14.40 3.82 2.49
CA PRO A 91 -15.83 3.74 2.26
C PRO A 91 -16.30 4.86 1.31
N GLY A 92 -17.26 4.56 0.42
CA GLY A 92 -17.81 5.53 -0.53
C GLY A 92 -16.92 5.88 -1.73
N LEU A 93 -15.62 5.60 -1.68
CA LEU A 93 -14.70 5.85 -2.79
C LEU A 93 -14.67 4.67 -3.78
N GLY A 94 -14.85 4.97 -5.06
CA GLY A 94 -14.72 4.01 -6.18
C GLY A 94 -13.27 3.58 -6.41
N MET A 95 -13.07 2.77 -7.45
CA MET A 95 -11.78 2.17 -7.84
C MET A 95 -11.75 1.90 -9.35
N ASP A 96 -12.60 2.64 -10.07
CA ASP A 96 -12.83 2.57 -11.51
C ASP A 96 -11.90 3.50 -12.31
N THR A 97 -11.16 4.37 -11.62
CA THR A 97 -10.14 5.24 -12.21
C THR A 97 -8.88 5.25 -11.34
N ARG A 98 -7.72 5.54 -11.94
CA ARG A 98 -6.44 5.65 -11.21
C ARG A 98 -6.49 6.72 -10.11
N ASP A 99 -7.07 7.88 -10.42
CA ASP A 99 -7.30 8.96 -9.45
C ASP A 99 -8.07 8.48 -8.21
N LYS A 100 -9.13 7.68 -8.39
CA LYS A 100 -9.89 7.14 -7.26
C LYS A 100 -9.10 6.10 -6.48
N VAL A 101 -8.28 5.27 -7.15
CA VAL A 101 -7.42 4.30 -6.45
C VAL A 101 -6.35 5.02 -5.62
N GLY A 102 -5.69 6.04 -6.16
CA GLY A 102 -4.69 6.86 -5.47
C GLY A 102 -5.20 7.52 -4.19
N LYS A 103 -6.50 7.87 -4.14
CA LYS A 103 -7.16 8.47 -2.97
C LYS A 103 -7.52 7.48 -1.85
N HIS A 104 -7.33 6.18 -2.05
CA HIS A 104 -7.44 5.22 -0.95
C HIS A 104 -6.36 5.44 0.11
N LEU A 105 -6.48 4.79 1.27
CA LEU A 105 -5.59 5.02 2.40
C LEU A 105 -4.49 3.98 2.42
N ALA A 106 -3.23 4.41 2.35
CA ALA A 106 -2.09 3.61 2.77
C ALA A 106 -1.72 3.99 4.21
N TYR A 107 -1.40 3.02 5.07
CA TYR A 107 -0.89 3.30 6.41
C TYR A 107 0.20 2.33 6.85
N THR A 108 1.09 2.83 7.71
CA THR A 108 2.25 2.11 8.25
C THR A 108 2.59 2.60 9.66
N ARG A 109 3.66 2.09 10.27
CA ARG A 109 4.27 2.65 11.49
C ARG A 109 4.93 4.00 11.20
N LYS A 110 4.81 4.93 12.14
CA LYS A 110 5.52 6.23 12.07
C LYS A 110 7.01 6.07 11.83
N GLN A 111 7.65 5.11 12.50
CA GLN A 111 9.07 4.84 12.32
C GLN A 111 9.40 4.48 10.87
N THR A 112 8.66 3.54 10.28
CA THR A 112 8.80 3.15 8.86
C THR A 112 8.60 4.34 7.92
N TYR A 113 7.55 5.14 8.15
CA TYR A 113 7.30 6.36 7.36
C TYR A 113 8.47 7.35 7.43
N PHE A 114 8.93 7.70 8.63
CA PHE A 114 10.03 8.66 8.80
C PHE A 114 11.35 8.13 8.22
N GLN A 115 11.64 6.83 8.40
CA GLN A 115 12.81 6.18 7.80
C GLN A 115 12.76 6.25 6.27
N MET A 116 11.60 5.95 5.66
CA MET A 116 11.47 6.05 4.20
C MET A 116 11.60 7.49 3.70
N CYS A 117 11.03 8.47 4.41
CA CYS A 117 11.15 9.88 4.06
C CYS A 117 12.60 10.38 4.13
N ASP A 118 13.34 9.98 5.17
CA ASP A 118 14.77 10.28 5.32
C ASP A 118 15.59 9.67 4.18
N MET A 119 15.37 8.39 3.88
CA MET A 119 16.00 7.68 2.76
C MET A 119 15.67 8.26 1.39
N ALA A 120 14.51 8.90 1.23
CA ALA A 120 14.11 9.62 0.02
C ALA A 120 14.70 11.03 -0.08
N GLY A 121 15.66 11.39 0.78
CA GLY A 121 16.31 12.71 0.77
C GLY A 121 15.72 13.70 1.78
N GLY A 122 15.09 13.22 2.86
CA GLY A 122 14.51 14.06 3.90
C GLY A 122 13.22 14.75 3.48
N ILE A 123 12.36 14.05 2.72
CA ILE A 123 11.09 14.60 2.23
C ILE A 123 10.11 14.79 3.39
N ASP A 124 9.40 15.92 3.41
CA ASP A 124 8.33 16.19 4.37
C ASP A 124 6.95 16.03 3.71
N LEU A 125 6.26 14.92 4.02
CA LEU A 125 4.89 14.66 3.60
C LEU A 125 3.88 14.87 4.75
N ASP A 126 4.28 15.43 5.89
CA ASP A 126 3.48 15.41 7.13
C ASP A 126 2.12 16.09 6.95
N HIS A 127 2.08 17.16 6.16
CA HIS A 127 0.86 17.90 5.81
C HIS A 127 -0.15 17.11 4.97
N LEU A 128 0.27 15.99 4.37
CA LEU A 128 -0.56 15.06 3.60
C LEU A 128 -0.94 13.80 4.40
N THR A 129 -0.44 13.68 5.63
CA THR A 129 -0.70 12.52 6.48
C THR A 129 -2.02 12.65 7.23
N GLU A 130 -2.58 11.50 7.59
CA GLU A 130 -3.72 11.37 8.47
C GLU A 130 -3.40 10.52 9.70
N LYS A 131 -3.93 10.93 10.86
CA LYS A 131 -3.80 10.18 12.11
C LYS A 131 -4.73 8.98 12.09
N ILE A 132 -4.21 7.80 12.46
CA ILE A 132 -5.03 6.60 12.59
C ILE A 132 -5.76 6.60 13.96
N PRO A 133 -7.11 6.53 13.99
CA PRO A 133 -7.86 6.60 15.24
C PRO A 133 -7.44 5.52 16.24
N ARG A 134 -7.20 5.93 17.49
CA ARG A 134 -6.81 5.05 18.63
C ARG A 134 -5.53 4.22 18.41
N ASN A 135 -4.70 4.61 17.43
CA ASN A 135 -3.44 3.95 17.10
C ASN A 135 -2.34 5.01 16.84
N PRO A 136 -1.78 5.61 17.91
CA PRO A 136 -0.87 6.76 17.78
C PRO A 136 0.47 6.44 17.12
N LEU A 137 0.80 5.16 16.97
CA LEU A 137 2.02 4.66 16.34
C LEU A 137 1.85 4.43 14.83
N LEU A 138 0.61 4.45 14.34
CA LEU A 138 0.33 4.32 12.91
C LEU A 138 0.08 5.70 12.31
N ILE A 139 0.48 5.86 11.06
CA ILE A 139 0.30 7.05 10.24
C ILE A 139 -0.20 6.63 8.87
N GLY A 140 -1.14 7.40 8.32
CA GLY A 140 -1.70 7.15 7.00
C GLY A 140 -1.44 8.28 6.04
N LEU A 141 -1.53 8.00 4.75
CA LEU A 141 -1.53 8.96 3.64
C LEU A 141 -2.27 8.36 2.44
N PRO A 142 -2.64 9.16 1.43
CA PRO A 142 -3.16 8.64 0.17
C PRO A 142 -2.20 7.65 -0.49
N VAL A 143 -2.73 6.63 -1.18
CA VAL A 143 -1.93 5.65 -1.95
C VAL A 143 -1.06 6.34 -3.00
N GLU A 144 -1.52 7.44 -3.59
CA GLU A 144 -0.71 8.27 -4.50
C GLU A 144 0.56 8.83 -3.84
N GLN A 145 0.51 9.21 -2.57
CA GLN A 145 1.66 9.75 -1.86
C GLN A 145 2.63 8.62 -1.47
N LEU A 146 2.10 7.42 -1.20
CA LEU A 146 2.93 6.23 -1.05
C LEU A 146 3.62 5.89 -2.38
N ALA A 147 2.89 5.92 -3.50
CA ALA A 147 3.47 5.65 -4.81
C ALA A 147 4.56 6.67 -5.16
N LEU A 148 4.36 7.96 -4.89
CA LEU A 148 5.39 8.99 -5.06
C LEU A 148 6.61 8.70 -4.20
N LEU A 149 6.42 8.36 -2.93
CA LEU A 149 7.52 8.00 -2.03
C LEU A 149 8.29 6.78 -2.53
N LEU A 150 7.59 5.72 -2.95
CA LEU A 150 8.18 4.52 -3.55
C LEU A 150 8.95 4.84 -4.83
N ASN A 151 8.47 5.83 -5.60
CA ASN A 151 9.11 6.31 -6.82
C ASN A 151 10.10 7.46 -6.57
N HIS A 152 10.63 7.62 -5.36
CA HIS A 152 11.61 8.65 -5.01
C HIS A 152 11.17 10.08 -5.37
N MET A 153 9.87 10.36 -5.22
CA MET A 153 9.20 11.62 -5.55
C MET A 153 9.27 12.01 -7.03
N GLN A 154 9.59 11.06 -7.92
CA GLN A 154 9.51 11.26 -9.37
C GLN A 154 8.05 11.12 -9.85
N PRO A 155 7.69 11.73 -10.99
CA PRO A 155 6.36 11.59 -11.59
C PRO A 155 5.92 10.14 -11.71
N LEU A 156 4.63 9.88 -11.47
CA LEU A 156 4.06 8.53 -11.49
C LEU A 156 3.69 8.12 -12.92
N GLY A 157 4.10 6.90 -13.28
CA GLY A 157 3.83 6.28 -14.57
C GLY A 157 4.40 7.03 -15.77
N PRO A 158 4.30 6.42 -16.97
CA PRO A 158 4.75 7.07 -18.18
C PRO A 158 3.93 8.34 -18.44
N GLU A 159 4.60 9.39 -18.91
CA GLU A 159 3.91 10.54 -19.49
C GLU A 159 3.01 10.02 -20.61
N GLU A 160 1.71 10.37 -20.61
CA GLU A 160 0.85 10.00 -21.73
C GLU A 160 1.50 10.57 -22.99
N GLU A 161 1.91 9.71 -23.93
CA GLU A 161 2.27 10.14 -25.28
C GLU A 161 1.06 10.89 -25.84
N THR A 162 1.15 12.22 -25.86
CA THR A 162 0.17 13.12 -26.49
C THR A 162 0.08 12.89 -27.98
#